data_AF-A0AAV2NRX3-F1
#
_entry.id   AF-A0AAV2NRX3-F1
#
_cell.length_a   1.000
_cell.length_b   1.000
_cell.length_c   1.000
_cell.angle_alpha   90.00
_cell.angle_beta   90.00
_cell.angle_gamma   90.00
#
_symmetry.space_group_name_H-M   'P 1'
#
loop_
_entity.id
_entity.type
_entity.pdbx_description
1 polymer ?
#
loop_
_entity_poly.entity_id
_entity_poly.type
_entity_poly.pdbx_seq_one_letter_code
_entity_poly.pdbx_strand_id
1 'polypeptide(L)'
;MANAWYTTEILTYNTDAQVGESSACATALLCGVKANYETVGLDSSARFEDCYSSFEARVPSLINWAQDQGKSTGLVTTTRVTHATPAALYAHAASRYWEDDGKVPPAARTSCKDIARQLLEDEPGRNITVVLGGGRRHFVPKVTLDPEEPDKEGRRLDGRNLIEEWSRNHRRRNINARYVLNKEQFENVDPRKVNRLLGLFAYSHMDFDVDRNTNDTGDPSLAEMTIKALRILANNPEGYFLFVEGGRIDHAHHYNNAYRALDETLALEEAVQAVMKEVDLTETLLVVTADHSHVLTLGGLATHRGNPIFGSDSKLSDIDGQPYTTLLYSNGPGYTQPRNILREAGKDSIQKRDAENEISPSRKDERLRYSGYSVVQLGVYG
;
A
#
# COMPACT_ATOMS: atom_id res chain seq x y z
N MET A 1 -10.21 -13.29 28.32
CA MET A 1 -11.06 -12.13 28.02
C MET A 1 -11.54 -12.31 26.60
N ALA A 2 -12.81 -12.02 26.27
CA ALA A 2 -13.26 -12.11 24.88
C ALA A 2 -12.53 -11.06 24.05
N ASN A 3 -11.98 -11.45 22.90
CA ASN A 3 -11.37 -10.51 21.96
C ASN A 3 -12.44 -9.49 21.56
N ALA A 4 -12.22 -8.21 21.89
CA ALA A 4 -13.14 -7.14 21.54
C ALA A 4 -12.82 -6.67 20.13
N TRP A 5 -13.84 -6.64 19.28
CA TRP A 5 -13.76 -6.09 17.93
C TRP A 5 -14.18 -4.62 17.97
N TYR A 6 -13.41 -3.76 17.30
CA TYR A 6 -13.69 -2.33 17.22
C TYR A 6 -13.82 -1.91 15.77
N THR A 7 -14.70 -0.94 15.51
CA THR A 7 -14.88 -0.33 14.20
C THR A 7 -14.98 1.18 14.38
N THR A 8 -14.36 1.92 13.47
CA THR A 8 -14.39 3.39 13.43
C THR A 8 -14.37 3.85 11.98
N GLU A 9 -14.76 5.10 11.75
CA GLU A 9 -14.59 5.78 10.48
C GLU A 9 -13.32 6.63 10.50
N ILE A 10 -12.73 6.86 9.33
CA ILE A 10 -11.51 7.66 9.15
C ILE A 10 -11.75 8.79 8.14
N LEU A 11 -11.18 9.97 8.40
CA LEU A 11 -11.28 11.14 7.52
C LEU A 11 -10.01 11.28 6.67
N THR A 12 -10.11 10.97 5.38
CA THR A 12 -8.97 10.74 4.48
C THR A 12 -8.46 11.96 3.71
N TYR A 13 -9.04 13.15 3.89
CA TYR A 13 -8.57 14.37 3.22
C TYR A 13 -7.07 14.63 3.51
N ASN A 14 -6.32 15.13 2.54
CA ASN A 14 -4.94 15.59 2.71
C ASN A 14 -4.92 17.07 3.16
N THR A 15 -3.76 17.62 3.52
CA THR A 15 -3.71 19.03 3.97
C THR A 15 -4.07 20.03 2.88
N ASP A 16 -3.89 19.67 1.61
CA ASP A 16 -4.12 20.49 0.41
C ASP A 16 -5.10 19.85 -0.61
N ALA A 17 -5.66 18.67 -0.33
CA ALA A 17 -6.61 17.97 -1.20
C ALA A 17 -7.79 17.37 -0.42
N GLN A 18 -9.01 17.48 -0.98
CA GLN A 18 -10.23 16.94 -0.35
C GLN A 18 -10.35 15.42 -0.51
N VAL A 19 -9.99 14.92 -1.68
CA VAL A 19 -9.91 13.48 -1.96
C VAL A 19 -8.51 13.02 -1.55
N GLY A 20 -8.45 12.00 -0.70
CA GLY A 20 -7.19 11.45 -0.24
C GLY A 20 -6.37 10.85 -1.38
N GLU A 21 -5.07 11.05 -1.33
CA GLU A 21 -4.08 10.45 -2.21
C GLU A 21 -3.18 9.50 -1.41
N SER A 22 -2.75 8.39 -2.05
CA SER A 22 -2.12 7.26 -1.35
C SER A 22 -0.90 7.65 -0.51
N SER A 23 0.01 8.50 -1.01
CA SER A 23 1.22 8.86 -0.25
C SER A 23 0.93 9.74 0.97
N ALA A 24 0.05 10.73 0.83
CA ALA A 24 -0.32 11.61 1.91
C ALA A 24 -1.20 10.89 2.96
N CYS A 25 -2.12 10.04 2.52
CA CYS A 25 -2.90 9.19 3.41
C CYS A 25 -2.04 8.15 4.12
N ALA A 26 -1.10 7.50 3.43
CA ALA A 26 -0.14 6.59 4.07
C ALA A 26 0.74 7.31 5.09
N THR A 27 1.18 8.54 4.82
CA THR A 27 1.90 9.36 5.80
C THR A 27 1.04 9.66 7.03
N ALA A 28 -0.25 9.95 6.85
CA ALA A 28 -1.17 10.14 7.97
C ALA A 28 -1.35 8.85 8.80
N LEU A 29 -1.57 7.72 8.14
CA LEU A 29 -1.80 6.43 8.79
C LEU A 29 -0.55 5.88 9.48
N LEU A 30 0.62 6.06 8.88
CA LEU A 30 1.85 5.37 9.28
C LEU A 30 2.84 6.28 10.00
N CYS A 31 2.70 7.60 9.89
CA CYS A 31 3.53 8.58 10.61
C CYS A 31 2.72 9.45 11.59
N GLY A 32 1.38 9.36 11.56
CA GLY A 32 0.50 10.09 12.48
C GLY A 32 0.35 11.59 12.18
N VAL A 33 0.74 12.04 10.98
CA VAL A 33 0.69 13.45 10.56
C VAL A 33 0.08 13.53 9.16
N LYS A 34 -0.95 14.37 8.98
CA LYS A 34 -1.48 14.65 7.63
C LYS A 34 -0.44 15.39 6.78
N ALA A 35 -0.33 15.00 5.53
CA ALA A 35 0.66 15.52 4.58
C ALA A 35 0.01 16.12 3.34
N ASN A 36 0.82 16.82 2.54
CA ASN A 36 0.42 17.37 1.25
C ASN A 36 0.40 16.26 0.19
N TYR A 37 -0.50 16.41 -0.77
CA TYR A 37 -0.71 15.53 -1.92
C TYR A 37 0.63 15.12 -2.59
N GLU A 38 0.79 13.82 -2.86
CA GLU A 38 1.94 13.22 -3.56
C GLU A 38 3.31 13.34 -2.86
N THR A 39 3.36 13.79 -1.61
CA THR A 39 4.57 13.75 -0.76
C THR A 39 4.59 12.49 0.12
N VAL A 40 5.78 11.92 0.34
CA VAL A 40 5.96 10.64 1.07
C VAL A 40 6.75 10.87 2.34
N GLY A 41 6.16 10.55 3.50
CA GLY A 41 6.86 10.59 4.80
C GLY A 41 7.29 12.01 5.21
N LEU A 42 6.57 13.04 4.74
CA LEU A 42 6.83 14.44 5.03
C LEU A 42 5.59 15.09 5.65
N ASP A 43 5.77 16.08 6.52
CA ASP A 43 4.68 16.94 6.98
C ASP A 43 4.27 17.96 5.91
N SER A 44 3.22 18.74 6.22
CA SER A 44 2.64 19.74 5.32
C SER A 44 3.53 20.95 5.00
N SER A 45 4.74 21.06 5.58
CA SER A 45 5.70 22.10 5.19
C SER A 45 6.47 21.74 3.90
N ALA A 46 6.52 20.45 3.54
CA ALA A 46 7.06 20.00 2.26
C ALA A 46 6.18 20.41 1.10
N ARG A 47 6.79 20.66 -0.06
CA ARG A 47 6.10 20.96 -1.32
C ARG A 47 6.37 19.86 -2.33
N PHE A 48 5.32 19.46 -3.05
CA PHE A 48 5.42 18.48 -4.11
C PHE A 48 6.47 18.89 -5.16
N GLU A 49 7.32 17.95 -5.55
CA GLU A 49 8.47 18.10 -6.47
C GLU A 49 9.58 19.09 -6.04
N ASP A 50 9.48 19.71 -4.87
CA ASP A 50 10.53 20.57 -4.31
C ASP A 50 11.44 19.76 -3.39
N CYS A 51 12.54 19.25 -3.95
CA CYS A 51 13.53 18.45 -3.24
C CYS A 51 13.98 19.08 -1.90
N TYR A 52 14.29 20.38 -1.89
CA TYR A 52 14.87 21.03 -0.72
C TYR A 52 13.85 21.21 0.40
N SER A 53 12.56 21.31 0.06
CA SER A 53 11.49 21.35 1.07
C SER A 53 11.38 20.06 1.90
N SER A 54 11.92 18.93 1.42
CA SER A 54 11.86 17.63 2.12
C SER A 54 12.83 17.49 3.29
N PHE A 55 13.82 18.38 3.44
CA PHE A 55 14.90 18.18 4.40
C PHE A 55 14.47 18.42 5.85
N GLU A 56 13.66 19.44 6.08
CA GLU A 56 13.17 19.80 7.42
C GLU A 56 11.77 19.24 7.71
N ALA A 57 11.09 18.68 6.71
CA ALA A 57 9.70 18.21 6.82
C ALA A 57 9.58 16.72 7.18
N ARG A 58 10.68 16.01 7.46
CA ARG A 58 10.68 14.54 7.65
C ARG A 58 9.93 14.15 8.92
N VAL A 59 9.03 13.17 8.81
CA VAL A 59 8.28 12.64 9.97
C VAL A 59 8.57 11.14 10.19
N PRO A 60 8.88 10.70 11.42
CA PRO A 60 9.14 9.29 11.69
C PRO A 60 7.88 8.43 11.54
N SER A 61 8.03 7.23 11.00
CA SER A 61 6.94 6.27 10.80
C SER A 61 6.86 5.25 11.94
N LEU A 62 5.80 4.44 11.96
CA LEU A 62 5.64 3.29 12.86
C LEU A 62 6.82 2.30 12.80
N ILE A 63 7.52 2.18 11.66
CA ILE A 63 8.74 1.37 11.58
C ILE A 63 9.88 2.03 12.36
N ASN A 64 10.07 3.36 12.29
CA ASN A 64 11.05 4.05 13.14
C ASN A 64 10.78 3.75 14.61
N TRP A 65 9.54 3.95 15.05
CA TRP A 65 9.15 3.73 16.45
C TRP A 65 9.34 2.27 16.88
N ALA A 66 9.01 1.29 16.02
CA ALA A 66 9.19 -0.12 16.32
C ALA A 66 10.68 -0.49 16.42
N GLN A 67 11.51 -0.03 15.48
CA GLN A 67 12.95 -0.27 15.50
C GLN A 67 13.65 0.38 16.71
N ASP A 68 13.23 1.59 17.10
CA ASP A 68 13.72 2.27 18.30
C ASP A 68 13.41 1.50 19.59
N GLN A 69 12.36 0.66 19.58
CA GLN A 69 12.02 -0.27 20.67
C GLN A 69 12.65 -1.66 20.51
N GLY A 70 13.58 -1.85 19.56
CA GLY A 70 14.25 -3.13 19.32
C GLY A 70 13.39 -4.20 18.63
N LYS A 71 12.18 -3.84 18.17
CA LYS A 71 11.28 -4.77 17.48
C LYS A 71 11.76 -5.06 16.07
N SER A 72 11.44 -6.25 15.56
CA SER A 72 11.62 -6.57 14.14
C SER A 72 10.56 -5.88 13.30
N THR A 73 10.91 -5.38 12.13
CA THR A 73 9.93 -4.72 11.24
C THR A 73 9.84 -5.41 9.88
N GLY A 74 8.64 -5.49 9.32
CA GLY A 74 8.41 -6.05 7.99
C GLY A 74 7.41 -5.26 7.16
N LEU A 75 7.57 -5.41 5.85
CA LEU A 75 6.80 -4.77 4.79
C LEU A 75 6.42 -5.82 3.75
N VAL A 76 5.13 -6.00 3.52
CA VAL A 76 4.57 -6.90 2.49
C VAL A 76 3.58 -6.11 1.64
N THR A 77 3.69 -6.20 0.32
CA THR A 77 2.75 -5.53 -0.59
C THR A 77 2.61 -6.28 -1.92
N THR A 78 1.44 -6.20 -2.55
CA THR A 78 1.26 -6.61 -3.97
C THR A 78 1.71 -5.53 -4.97
N THR A 79 2.09 -4.34 -4.49
CA THR A 79 2.60 -3.25 -5.32
C THR A 79 4.12 -3.32 -5.48
N ARG A 80 4.74 -2.22 -5.93
CA ARG A 80 6.20 -2.11 -5.88
C ARG A 80 6.56 -1.76 -4.44
N VAL A 81 7.61 -2.32 -3.88
CA VAL A 81 8.03 -1.96 -2.52
C VAL A 81 8.43 -0.47 -2.40
N THR A 82 8.66 0.20 -3.53
CA THR A 82 8.92 1.65 -3.70
C THR A 82 7.68 2.49 -3.97
N HIS A 83 6.49 1.88 -4.04
CA HIS A 83 5.22 2.57 -4.24
C HIS A 83 4.92 3.51 -3.05
N ALA A 84 3.99 4.45 -3.24
CA ALA A 84 3.64 5.48 -2.26
C ALA A 84 3.35 4.93 -0.86
N THR A 85 2.41 4.00 -0.75
CA THR A 85 1.96 3.42 0.51
C THR A 85 3.09 2.74 1.29
N PRO A 86 3.84 1.77 0.71
CA PRO A 86 4.94 1.13 1.43
C PRO A 86 6.09 2.11 1.70
N ALA A 87 6.35 3.06 0.79
CA ALA A 87 7.42 4.03 0.95
C ALA A 87 7.23 4.96 2.15
N ALA A 88 5.99 5.30 2.53
CA ALA A 88 5.74 6.14 3.70
C ALA A 88 6.27 5.55 5.02
N LEU A 89 6.54 4.24 5.07
CA LEU A 89 7.16 3.59 6.23
C LEU A 89 8.66 3.89 6.39
N TYR A 90 9.36 4.28 5.33
CA TYR A 90 10.82 4.33 5.37
C TYR A 90 11.47 5.46 4.58
N ALA A 91 10.72 6.10 3.67
CA ALA A 91 11.24 7.12 2.78
C ALA A 91 10.69 8.51 3.15
N HIS A 92 11.50 9.51 2.82
CA HIS A 92 11.16 10.92 2.87
C HIS A 92 11.43 11.51 1.48
N ALA A 93 10.37 11.74 0.71
CA ALA A 93 10.49 12.21 -0.67
C ALA A 93 9.44 13.27 -1.00
N ALA A 94 9.89 14.35 -1.64
CA ALA A 94 9.01 15.43 -2.12
C ALA A 94 8.10 14.99 -3.28
N SER A 95 8.29 13.79 -3.82
CA SER A 95 7.43 13.21 -4.85
C SER A 95 7.40 11.71 -4.71
N ARG A 96 6.19 11.12 -4.63
CA ARG A 96 5.99 9.67 -4.65
C ARG A 96 6.54 8.98 -5.90
N TYR A 97 6.77 9.75 -6.97
CA TYR A 97 7.25 9.22 -8.24
C TYR A 97 8.76 8.98 -8.27
N TRP A 98 9.52 9.49 -7.30
CA TRP A 98 10.99 9.36 -7.22
C TRP A 98 11.42 7.96 -6.74
N GLU A 99 10.82 6.92 -7.31
CA GLU A 99 11.06 5.51 -6.97
C GLU A 99 12.50 5.07 -7.29
N ASP A 100 13.08 5.62 -8.37
CA ASP A 100 14.46 5.43 -8.80
C ASP A 100 15.10 6.76 -9.22
N ASP A 101 16.43 6.78 -9.38
CA ASP A 101 17.19 7.98 -9.74
C ASP A 101 16.81 8.56 -11.12
N GLY A 102 16.31 7.72 -12.03
CA GLY A 102 15.78 8.15 -13.32
C GLY A 102 14.51 8.99 -13.20
N LYS A 103 13.76 8.84 -12.10
CA LYS A 103 12.56 9.64 -11.80
C LYS A 103 12.84 10.90 -11.00
N VAL A 104 13.98 10.99 -10.34
CA VAL A 104 14.42 12.23 -9.69
C VAL A 104 14.85 13.24 -10.77
N PRO A 105 14.39 14.50 -10.74
CA PRO A 105 14.81 15.54 -11.67
C PRO A 105 16.34 15.67 -11.68
N PRO A 106 16.99 15.84 -12.85
CA PRO A 106 18.46 15.90 -12.94
C PRO A 106 19.11 16.89 -11.97
N ALA A 107 18.51 18.06 -11.76
CA ALA A 107 19.00 19.09 -10.85
C ALA A 107 18.93 18.69 -9.36
N ALA A 108 18.09 17.71 -9.01
CA ALA A 108 17.87 17.24 -7.64
C ALA A 108 18.62 15.94 -7.32
N ARG A 109 19.10 15.17 -8.31
CA ARG A 109 19.70 13.82 -8.12
C ARG A 109 20.88 13.75 -7.15
N THR A 110 21.64 14.83 -7.03
CA THR A 110 22.77 14.91 -6.10
C THR A 110 22.36 15.22 -4.67
N SER A 111 21.15 15.76 -4.47
CA SER A 111 20.67 16.27 -3.18
C SER A 111 19.55 15.39 -2.60
N CYS A 112 18.61 14.96 -3.44
CA CYS A 112 17.52 14.07 -3.07
C CYS A 112 17.80 12.65 -3.53
N LYS A 113 17.65 11.73 -2.58
CA LYS A 113 17.85 10.30 -2.78
C LYS A 113 16.54 9.66 -3.23
N ASP A 114 16.61 8.78 -4.23
CA ASP A 114 15.46 7.99 -4.68
C ASP A 114 14.99 6.99 -3.61
N ILE A 115 13.69 6.65 -3.65
CA ILE A 115 13.04 5.79 -2.66
C ILE A 115 13.69 4.40 -2.58
N ALA A 116 14.07 3.79 -3.70
CA ALA A 116 14.75 2.49 -3.71
C ALA A 116 16.07 2.51 -2.92
N ARG A 117 16.84 3.59 -3.03
CA ARG A 117 18.04 3.79 -2.22
C ARG A 117 17.70 4.05 -0.75
N GLN A 118 16.69 4.84 -0.44
CA GLN A 118 16.28 5.08 0.95
C GLN A 118 15.90 3.76 1.64
N LEU A 119 15.21 2.86 0.94
CA LEU A 119 14.85 1.52 1.44
C LEU A 119 16.06 0.69 1.86
N LEU A 120 17.15 0.68 1.08
CA LEU A 120 18.25 -0.27 1.29
C LEU A 120 19.48 0.35 1.98
N GLU A 121 19.59 1.67 2.01
CA GLU A 121 20.78 2.38 2.50
C GLU A 121 20.54 3.23 3.75
N ASP A 122 19.34 3.76 3.96
CA ASP A 122 19.03 4.71 5.04
C ASP A 122 18.20 4.07 6.16
N GLU A 123 18.21 4.68 7.34
CA GLU A 123 17.26 4.32 8.39
C GLU A 123 15.91 5.01 8.14
N PRO A 124 14.78 4.32 8.38
CA PRO A 124 14.70 2.97 8.98
C PRO A 124 14.76 1.82 7.96
N GLY A 125 14.76 2.13 6.65
CA GLY A 125 14.63 1.15 5.57
C GLY A 125 15.65 0.00 5.63
N ARG A 126 16.93 0.33 5.76
CA ARG A 126 18.03 -0.64 5.73
C ARG A 126 17.98 -1.66 6.86
N ASN A 127 17.22 -1.37 7.93
CA ASN A 127 17.03 -2.23 9.09
C ASN A 127 15.75 -3.06 9.04
N ILE A 128 14.89 -2.88 8.03
CA ILE A 128 13.70 -3.72 7.85
C ILE A 128 14.13 -5.19 7.70
N THR A 129 13.53 -6.06 8.51
CA THR A 129 13.87 -7.48 8.58
C THR A 129 13.32 -8.24 7.37
N VAL A 130 12.11 -7.92 6.94
CA VAL A 130 11.45 -8.56 5.79
C VAL A 130 10.85 -7.51 4.87
N VAL A 131 11.19 -7.54 3.58
CA VAL A 131 10.59 -6.72 2.53
C VAL A 131 10.15 -7.64 1.41
N LEU A 132 8.84 -7.70 1.13
CA LEU A 132 8.24 -8.57 0.12
C LEU A 132 7.28 -7.77 -0.78
N GLY A 133 7.43 -7.91 -2.10
CA GLY A 133 6.51 -7.34 -3.08
C GLY A 133 7.11 -7.34 -4.47
N GLY A 134 6.70 -6.39 -5.32
CA GLY A 134 7.29 -6.20 -6.65
C GLY A 134 8.34 -5.08 -6.70
N GLY A 135 8.78 -4.74 -7.91
CA GLY A 135 9.49 -3.49 -8.23
C GLY A 135 10.95 -3.65 -8.60
N ARG A 136 11.39 -4.83 -9.03
CA ARG A 136 12.80 -5.13 -9.38
C ARG A 136 13.44 -4.06 -10.26
N ARG A 137 12.68 -3.50 -11.21
CA ARG A 137 13.14 -2.48 -12.16
C ARG A 137 13.79 -1.25 -11.51
N HIS A 138 13.41 -0.89 -10.28
CA HIS A 138 13.93 0.30 -9.58
C HIS A 138 15.27 0.06 -8.89
N PHE A 139 15.69 -1.21 -8.77
CA PHE A 139 16.88 -1.61 -8.02
C PHE A 139 18.07 -2.02 -8.91
N VAL A 140 17.87 -2.11 -10.22
CA VAL A 140 18.90 -2.54 -11.18
C VAL A 140 19.13 -1.53 -12.31
N PRO A 141 20.34 -1.47 -12.89
CA PRO A 141 20.69 -0.55 -13.97
C PRO A 141 19.89 -0.77 -15.25
N LYS A 142 19.77 0.28 -16.08
CA LYS A 142 19.20 0.19 -17.44
C LYS A 142 19.85 -0.84 -18.36
N VAL A 143 21.04 -1.34 -18.07
CA VAL A 143 21.70 -2.37 -18.90
C VAL A 143 21.46 -3.79 -18.41
N THR A 144 20.73 -3.95 -17.31
CA THR A 144 20.43 -5.24 -16.70
C THR A 144 19.02 -5.68 -17.11
N LEU A 145 18.94 -6.83 -17.79
CA LEU A 145 17.66 -7.46 -18.15
C LEU A 145 17.00 -8.08 -16.92
N ASP A 146 15.67 -8.01 -16.86
CA ASP A 146 14.91 -8.67 -15.81
C ASP A 146 14.96 -10.20 -15.98
N PRO A 147 15.14 -10.97 -14.89
CA PRO A 147 15.27 -12.42 -14.96
C PRO A 147 13.99 -13.15 -15.38
N GLU A 148 12.81 -12.55 -15.24
CA GLU A 148 11.52 -13.16 -15.61
C GLU A 148 10.88 -12.48 -16.82
N GLU A 149 11.20 -11.21 -17.07
CA GLU A 149 10.79 -10.45 -18.25
C GLU A 149 12.01 -10.03 -19.09
N PRO A 150 12.64 -10.95 -19.86
CA PRO A 150 13.96 -10.73 -20.47
C PRO A 150 13.98 -9.67 -21.58
N ASP A 151 12.83 -9.17 -22.03
CA ASP A 151 12.69 -8.04 -22.94
C ASP A 151 12.71 -6.68 -22.22
N LYS A 152 12.70 -6.67 -20.88
CA LYS A 152 12.69 -5.46 -20.06
C LYS A 152 14.01 -5.23 -19.35
N GLU A 153 14.45 -3.98 -19.39
CA GLU A 153 15.63 -3.48 -18.71
C GLU A 153 15.30 -2.82 -17.36
N GLY A 154 16.28 -2.75 -16.46
CA GLY A 154 16.21 -1.92 -15.25
C GLY A 154 15.99 -0.43 -15.54
N ARG A 155 15.85 0.38 -14.49
CA ARG A 155 15.58 1.82 -14.63
C ARG A 155 16.68 2.72 -14.14
N ARG A 156 17.61 2.20 -13.33
CA ARG A 156 18.63 3.04 -12.71
C ARG A 156 19.60 3.61 -13.73
N LEU A 157 19.90 4.90 -13.61
CA LEU A 157 20.83 5.63 -14.49
C LEU A 157 22.23 5.74 -13.88
N ASP A 158 22.36 5.50 -12.58
CA ASP A 158 23.62 5.56 -11.83
C ASP A 158 24.52 4.31 -11.97
N GLY A 159 24.09 3.32 -12.75
CA GLY A 159 24.84 2.10 -13.01
C GLY A 159 24.89 1.13 -11.82
N ARG A 160 24.11 1.36 -10.76
CA ARG A 160 24.16 0.56 -9.53
C ARG A 160 23.15 -0.57 -9.53
N ASN A 161 23.58 -1.73 -9.04
CA ASN A 161 22.69 -2.86 -8.73
C ASN A 161 22.50 -2.93 -7.20
N LEU A 162 21.42 -2.32 -6.71
CA LEU A 162 21.15 -2.21 -5.28
C LEU A 162 20.86 -3.58 -4.62
N ILE A 163 20.30 -4.54 -5.37
CA ILE A 163 20.02 -5.89 -4.87
C ILE A 163 21.34 -6.62 -4.55
N GLU A 164 22.29 -6.56 -5.47
CA GLU A 164 23.61 -7.14 -5.28
C GLU A 164 24.40 -6.42 -4.19
N GLU A 165 24.32 -5.09 -4.14
CA GLU A 165 24.94 -4.30 -3.08
C GLU A 165 24.40 -4.67 -1.70
N TRP A 166 23.07 -4.77 -1.56
CA TRP A 166 22.41 -5.22 -0.33
C TRP A 166 22.89 -6.62 0.08
N SER A 167 22.88 -7.58 -0.85
CA SER A 167 23.31 -8.95 -0.60
C SER A 167 24.78 -9.02 -0.16
N ARG A 168 25.65 -8.29 -0.86
CA ARG A 168 27.09 -8.21 -0.59
C ARG A 168 27.38 -7.58 0.77
N ASN A 169 26.67 -6.51 1.13
CA ASN A 169 26.83 -5.83 2.41
C ASN A 169 26.43 -6.73 3.58
N HIS A 170 25.33 -7.48 3.48
CA HIS A 170 24.93 -8.43 4.51
C HIS A 170 25.91 -9.61 4.65
N ARG A 171 26.39 -10.16 3.53
CA ARG A 171 27.42 -11.21 3.54
C ARG A 171 28.70 -10.75 4.23
N ARG A 172 29.16 -9.51 3.98
CA ARG A 172 30.34 -8.93 4.64
C ARG A 172 30.16 -8.76 6.16
N ARG A 173 28.92 -8.52 6.60
CA ARG A 173 28.55 -8.40 8.02
C ARG A 173 28.23 -9.74 8.68
N ASN A 174 28.37 -10.85 7.96
CA ASN A 174 28.00 -12.20 8.42
C ASN A 174 26.53 -12.31 8.88
N ILE A 175 25.63 -11.56 8.22
CA ILE A 175 24.18 -11.63 8.45
C ILE A 175 23.60 -12.64 7.46
N ASN A 176 22.79 -13.61 7.93
CA ASN A 176 22.11 -14.56 7.05
C ASN A 176 20.95 -13.88 6.33
N ALA A 177 21.28 -13.18 5.23
CA ALA A 177 20.33 -12.49 4.37
C ALA A 177 20.05 -13.28 3.10
N ARG A 178 18.79 -13.24 2.62
CA ARG A 178 18.37 -13.89 1.38
C ARG A 178 17.63 -12.90 0.48
N TYR A 179 18.02 -12.86 -0.78
CA TYR A 179 17.24 -12.28 -1.85
C TYR A 179 16.51 -13.41 -2.58
N VAL A 180 15.22 -13.23 -2.85
CA VAL A 180 14.39 -14.17 -3.61
C VAL A 180 13.58 -13.42 -4.66
N LEU A 181 13.36 -14.03 -5.83
CA LEU A 181 12.65 -13.39 -6.95
C LEU A 181 11.42 -14.15 -7.44
N ASN A 182 11.20 -15.39 -7.00
CA ASN A 182 10.05 -16.21 -7.39
C ASN A 182 9.57 -17.11 -6.24
N LYS A 183 8.45 -17.80 -6.46
CA LYS A 183 7.81 -18.67 -5.46
C LYS A 183 8.70 -19.82 -4.99
N GLU A 184 9.41 -20.51 -5.87
CA GLU A 184 10.32 -21.60 -5.49
C GLU A 184 11.41 -21.12 -4.51
N GLN A 185 12.10 -20.02 -4.84
CA GLN A 185 13.13 -19.46 -3.97
C GLN A 185 12.55 -18.99 -2.64
N PHE A 186 11.36 -18.37 -2.68
CA PHE A 186 10.63 -17.94 -1.50
C PHE A 186 10.29 -19.10 -0.56
N GLU A 187 9.81 -20.23 -1.11
CA GLU A 187 9.46 -21.39 -0.29
C GLU A 187 10.66 -22.05 0.37
N ASN A 188 11.79 -22.07 -0.32
CA ASN A 188 13.05 -22.62 0.18
C ASN A 188 13.67 -21.81 1.35
N VAL A 189 13.12 -20.64 1.71
CA VAL A 189 13.55 -19.87 2.87
C VAL A 189 13.03 -20.51 4.16
N ASP A 190 13.93 -20.99 5.02
CA ASP A 190 13.61 -21.40 6.40
C ASP A 190 13.42 -20.16 7.29
N PRO A 191 12.18 -19.84 7.72
CA PRO A 191 11.88 -18.61 8.44
C PRO A 191 12.56 -18.53 9.81
N ARG A 192 13.05 -19.65 10.37
CA ARG A 192 13.74 -19.68 11.67
C ARG A 192 15.22 -19.34 11.58
N LYS A 193 15.81 -19.39 10.38
CA LYS A 193 17.25 -19.26 10.15
C LYS A 193 17.64 -17.94 9.50
N VAL A 194 16.75 -17.39 8.67
CA VAL A 194 17.03 -16.15 7.95
C VAL A 194 16.93 -14.94 8.88
N ASN A 195 17.89 -14.03 8.81
CA ASN A 195 17.88 -12.79 9.59
C ASN A 195 17.35 -11.60 8.79
N ARG A 196 17.43 -11.65 7.45
CA ARG A 196 16.96 -10.62 6.53
C ARG A 196 16.42 -11.25 5.25
N LEU A 197 15.23 -10.85 4.83
CA LEU A 197 14.62 -11.34 3.59
C LEU A 197 14.21 -10.16 2.70
N LEU A 198 14.71 -10.15 1.47
CA LEU A 198 14.26 -9.25 0.40
C LEU A 198 13.66 -10.10 -0.72
N GLY A 199 12.34 -10.01 -0.91
CA GLY A 199 11.62 -10.69 -1.98
C GLY A 199 11.07 -9.68 -2.98
N LEU A 200 11.54 -9.73 -4.22
CA LEU A 200 11.06 -8.87 -5.30
C LEU A 200 10.54 -9.75 -6.45
N PHE A 201 9.23 -10.00 -6.46
CA PHE A 201 8.56 -11.02 -7.26
C PHE A 201 8.14 -10.57 -8.66
N ALA A 202 8.11 -9.26 -8.92
CA ALA A 202 7.78 -8.75 -10.25
C ALA A 202 8.70 -7.61 -10.69
N TYR A 203 8.84 -7.44 -12.01
CA TYR A 203 9.53 -6.31 -12.61
C TYR A 203 8.95 -4.96 -12.13
N SER A 204 7.61 -4.85 -12.07
CA SER A 204 6.85 -3.70 -11.60
C SER A 204 6.01 -4.11 -10.38
N HIS A 205 4.74 -3.71 -10.29
CA HIS A 205 3.78 -4.31 -9.35
C HIS A 205 3.65 -5.81 -9.66
N MET A 206 3.30 -6.60 -8.64
CA MET A 206 2.93 -8.01 -8.85
C MET A 206 1.66 -8.10 -9.69
N ASP A 207 1.43 -9.23 -10.35
CA ASP A 207 0.18 -9.45 -11.09
C ASP A 207 -1.04 -9.40 -10.16
N PHE A 208 -2.23 -9.18 -10.75
CA PHE A 208 -3.46 -9.34 -9.98
C PHE A 208 -3.61 -10.82 -9.58
N ASP A 209 -4.20 -11.11 -8.43
CA ASP A 209 -4.25 -12.47 -7.87
C ASP A 209 -4.93 -13.45 -8.82
N VAL A 210 -6.07 -13.09 -9.43
CA VAL A 210 -6.70 -13.91 -10.48
C VAL A 210 -5.83 -14.17 -11.72
N ASP A 211 -4.90 -13.26 -12.05
CA ASP A 211 -4.01 -13.40 -13.21
C ASP A 211 -2.64 -14.03 -12.82
N ARG A 212 -2.40 -14.26 -11.53
CA ARG A 212 -1.10 -14.66 -10.99
C ARG A 212 -0.68 -16.04 -11.49
N ASN A 213 0.56 -16.16 -11.93
CA ASN A 213 1.16 -17.47 -12.17
C ASN A 213 1.38 -18.19 -10.83
N THR A 214 0.64 -19.27 -10.57
CA THR A 214 0.70 -20.00 -9.31
C THR A 214 1.71 -21.15 -9.30
N ASN A 215 2.42 -21.38 -10.41
CA ASN A 215 3.46 -22.40 -10.52
C ASN A 215 4.71 -22.02 -9.72
N ASP A 216 5.67 -22.94 -9.59
CA ASP A 216 6.90 -22.74 -8.82
C ASP A 216 7.75 -21.55 -9.30
N THR A 217 7.70 -21.25 -10.62
CA THR A 217 8.38 -20.09 -11.22
C THR A 217 7.51 -18.83 -11.27
N GLY A 218 6.36 -18.85 -10.61
CA GLY A 218 5.46 -17.70 -10.51
C GLY A 218 5.62 -16.98 -9.18
N ASP A 219 4.51 -16.42 -8.68
CA ASP A 219 4.52 -15.50 -7.55
C ASP A 219 3.82 -16.09 -6.31
N PRO A 220 4.34 -15.82 -5.10
CA PRO A 220 3.61 -16.11 -3.87
C PRO A 220 2.37 -15.21 -3.73
N SER A 221 1.31 -15.72 -3.11
CA SER A 221 0.13 -14.92 -2.79
C SER A 221 0.41 -13.92 -1.65
N LEU A 222 -0.47 -12.93 -1.47
CA LEU A 222 -0.39 -11.99 -0.35
C LEU A 222 -0.41 -12.72 1.01
N ALA A 223 -1.22 -13.77 1.14
CA ALA A 223 -1.28 -14.60 2.34
C ALA A 223 0.03 -15.38 2.57
N GLU A 224 0.60 -15.99 1.51
CA GLU A 224 1.87 -16.71 1.59
C GLU A 224 3.01 -15.77 2.05
N MET A 225 3.14 -14.61 1.40
CA MET A 225 4.12 -13.58 1.78
C MET A 225 3.95 -13.12 3.23
N THR A 226 2.70 -12.84 3.63
CA THR A 226 2.37 -12.37 4.98
C THR A 226 2.77 -13.37 6.05
N ILE A 227 2.44 -14.66 5.88
CA ILE A 227 2.77 -15.69 6.87
C ILE A 227 4.29 -15.94 6.95
N LYS A 228 5.00 -15.94 5.82
CA LYS A 228 6.47 -16.06 5.85
C LYS A 228 7.10 -14.88 6.56
N ALA A 229 6.65 -13.65 6.29
CA ALA A 229 7.12 -12.45 6.97
C ALA A 229 6.87 -12.54 8.48
N LEU A 230 5.63 -12.83 8.89
CA LEU A 230 5.24 -13.01 10.28
C LEU A 230 6.14 -14.00 11.02
N ARG A 231 6.36 -15.19 10.45
CA ARG A 231 7.19 -16.24 11.06
C ARG A 231 8.67 -15.86 11.18
N ILE A 232 9.21 -15.05 10.27
CA ILE A 232 10.57 -14.52 10.38
C ILE A 232 10.65 -13.47 11.50
N LEU A 233 9.68 -12.55 11.54
CA LEU A 233 9.64 -11.45 12.51
C LEU A 233 9.42 -11.94 13.95
N ALA A 234 8.58 -12.97 14.12
CA ALA A 234 8.25 -13.58 15.41
C ALA A 234 9.45 -14.23 16.13
N ASN A 235 10.59 -14.42 15.45
CA ASN A 235 11.81 -14.88 16.11
C ASN A 235 12.43 -13.81 17.04
N ASN A 236 11.97 -12.56 16.99
CA ASN A 236 12.43 -11.51 17.90
C ASN A 236 11.55 -11.45 19.16
N PRO A 237 12.10 -11.74 20.35
CA PRO A 237 11.34 -11.74 21.60
C PRO A 237 10.85 -10.35 22.03
N GLU A 238 11.45 -9.27 21.51
CA GLU A 238 10.97 -7.90 21.75
C GLU A 238 9.67 -7.62 20.98
N GLY A 239 9.27 -8.51 20.08
CA GLY A 239 8.08 -8.40 19.25
C GLY A 239 8.37 -7.80 17.88
N TYR A 240 7.30 -7.43 17.17
CA TYR A 240 7.40 -6.99 15.78
C TYR A 240 6.35 -5.96 15.38
N PHE A 241 6.65 -5.25 14.29
CA PHE A 241 5.70 -4.50 13.48
C PHE A 241 5.67 -5.09 12.07
N LEU A 242 4.49 -5.45 11.57
CA LEU A 242 4.31 -5.93 10.20
C LEU A 242 3.24 -5.09 9.50
N PHE A 243 3.62 -4.49 8.37
CA PHE A 243 2.70 -3.83 7.46
C PHE A 243 2.42 -4.73 6.24
N VAL A 244 1.14 -4.85 5.89
CA VAL A 244 0.68 -5.64 4.74
C VAL A 244 -0.29 -4.81 3.90
N GLU A 245 -0.07 -4.73 2.59
CA GLU A 245 -0.87 -3.96 1.64
C GLU A 245 -1.35 -4.85 0.48
N GLY A 246 -2.65 -4.91 0.21
CA GLY A 246 -3.15 -5.41 -1.08
C GLY A 246 -3.41 -4.24 -2.02
N GLY A 247 -2.34 -3.54 -2.41
CA GLY A 247 -2.46 -2.25 -3.09
C GLY A 247 -2.86 -2.36 -4.57
N ARG A 248 -3.08 -3.57 -5.11
CA ARG A 248 -3.66 -3.74 -6.45
C ARG A 248 -5.18 -3.53 -6.46
N ILE A 249 -5.87 -3.48 -5.31
CA ILE A 249 -7.30 -3.08 -5.24
C ILE A 249 -7.48 -1.70 -5.91
N ASP A 250 -6.66 -0.74 -5.51
CA ASP A 250 -6.62 0.62 -6.05
C ASP A 250 -6.48 0.63 -7.58
N HIS A 251 -5.47 -0.07 -8.08
CA HIS A 251 -5.21 -0.14 -9.52
C HIS A 251 -6.40 -0.72 -10.29
N ALA A 252 -7.04 -1.77 -9.76
CA ALA A 252 -8.21 -2.35 -10.39
C ALA A 252 -9.39 -1.38 -10.44
N HIS A 253 -9.63 -0.63 -9.36
CA HIS A 253 -10.65 0.42 -9.35
C HIS A 253 -10.33 1.57 -10.33
N HIS A 254 -9.06 1.99 -10.45
CA HIS A 254 -8.62 2.96 -11.46
C HIS A 254 -8.88 2.48 -12.90
N TYR A 255 -8.83 1.17 -13.15
CA TYR A 255 -9.21 0.58 -14.44
C TYR A 255 -10.72 0.35 -14.59
N ASN A 256 -11.53 0.75 -13.61
CA ASN A 256 -12.95 0.37 -13.48
C ASN A 256 -13.21 -1.14 -13.60
N ASN A 257 -12.24 -1.96 -13.19
CA ASN A 257 -12.33 -3.41 -13.21
C ASN A 257 -12.74 -3.92 -11.82
N ALA A 258 -14.05 -3.87 -11.54
CA ALA A 258 -14.59 -4.31 -10.25
C ALA A 258 -14.32 -5.80 -9.95
N TYR A 259 -14.19 -6.64 -10.98
CA TYR A 259 -13.87 -8.06 -10.78
C TYR A 259 -12.51 -8.21 -10.10
N ARG A 260 -11.46 -7.63 -10.70
CA ARG A 260 -10.11 -7.66 -10.12
C ARG A 260 -10.02 -6.93 -8.78
N ALA A 261 -10.78 -5.85 -8.59
CA ALA A 261 -10.76 -5.12 -7.33
C ALA A 261 -11.34 -5.95 -6.17
N LEU A 262 -12.46 -6.64 -6.40
CA LEU A 262 -13.04 -7.53 -5.39
C LEU A 262 -12.22 -8.80 -5.18
N ASP A 263 -11.61 -9.35 -6.23
CA ASP A 263 -10.70 -10.49 -6.15
C ASP A 263 -9.45 -10.17 -5.31
N GLU A 264 -8.81 -9.01 -5.53
CA GLU A 264 -7.73 -8.51 -4.67
C GLU A 264 -8.19 -8.25 -3.22
N THR A 265 -9.45 -7.86 -3.02
CA THR A 265 -10.04 -7.73 -1.67
C THR A 265 -10.11 -9.09 -0.98
N LEU A 266 -10.46 -10.17 -1.70
CA LEU A 266 -10.46 -11.52 -1.17
C LEU A 266 -9.03 -11.99 -0.86
N ALA A 267 -8.05 -11.68 -1.71
CA ALA A 267 -6.64 -12.00 -1.45
C ALA A 267 -6.11 -11.33 -0.17
N LEU A 268 -6.54 -10.10 0.14
CA LEU A 268 -6.33 -9.55 1.49
C LEU A 268 -7.06 -10.38 2.54
N GLU A 269 -8.37 -10.60 2.37
CA GLU A 269 -9.17 -11.26 3.39
C GLU A 269 -8.51 -12.58 3.81
N GLU A 270 -8.02 -13.35 2.85
CA GLU A 270 -7.23 -14.56 3.08
C GLU A 270 -5.98 -14.31 3.92
N ALA A 271 -5.23 -13.23 3.67
CA ALA A 271 -4.08 -12.84 4.48
C ALA A 271 -4.47 -12.47 5.92
N VAL A 272 -5.59 -11.74 6.11
CA VAL A 272 -6.12 -11.41 7.46
C VAL A 272 -6.51 -12.68 8.20
N GLN A 273 -7.27 -13.56 7.55
CA GLN A 273 -7.69 -14.83 8.12
C GLN A 273 -6.50 -15.73 8.45
N ALA A 274 -5.44 -15.71 7.63
CA ALA A 274 -4.23 -16.46 7.88
C ALA A 274 -3.49 -15.93 9.12
N VAL A 275 -3.33 -14.61 9.25
CA VAL A 275 -2.68 -14.01 10.43
C VAL A 275 -3.47 -14.30 11.70
N MET A 276 -4.80 -14.17 11.67
CA MET A 276 -5.65 -14.48 12.83
C MET A 276 -5.50 -15.93 13.34
N LYS A 277 -5.05 -16.86 12.49
CA LYS A 277 -4.79 -18.26 12.87
C LYS A 277 -3.38 -18.47 13.43
N GLU A 278 -2.45 -17.55 13.19
CA GLU A 278 -1.03 -17.71 13.52
C GLU A 278 -0.59 -16.88 14.74
N VAL A 279 -1.36 -15.86 15.14
CA VAL A 279 -1.00 -14.95 16.25
C VAL A 279 -1.90 -15.12 17.47
N ASP A 280 -1.35 -14.85 18.65
CA ASP A 280 -2.15 -14.62 19.86
C ASP A 280 -2.65 -13.17 19.88
N LEU A 281 -3.97 -13.00 19.73
CA LEU A 281 -4.64 -11.69 19.72
C LEU A 281 -4.66 -10.99 21.09
N THR A 282 -4.21 -11.66 22.16
CA THR A 282 -4.03 -11.01 23.47
C THR A 282 -2.75 -10.20 23.57
N GLU A 283 -1.77 -10.49 22.71
CA GLU A 283 -0.48 -9.79 22.61
C GLU A 283 -0.26 -9.10 21.26
N THR A 284 -1.15 -9.34 20.29
CA THR A 284 -1.08 -8.80 18.93
C THR A 284 -2.24 -7.86 18.63
N LEU A 285 -1.93 -6.60 18.33
CA LEU A 285 -2.91 -5.66 17.78
C LEU A 285 -2.99 -5.84 16.26
N LEU A 286 -4.16 -6.21 15.77
CA LEU A 286 -4.47 -6.32 14.35
C LEU A 286 -5.35 -5.13 13.91
N VAL A 287 -4.88 -4.34 12.96
CA VAL A 287 -5.62 -3.19 12.41
C VAL A 287 -5.82 -3.38 10.91
N VAL A 288 -7.07 -3.24 10.44
CA VAL A 288 -7.43 -3.24 9.02
C VAL A 288 -8.11 -1.93 8.66
N THR A 289 -7.60 -1.26 7.62
CA THR A 289 -8.10 0.04 7.16
C THR A 289 -7.87 0.24 5.65
N ALA A 290 -8.33 1.37 5.15
CA ALA A 290 -8.05 1.89 3.81
C ALA A 290 -7.29 3.23 3.92
N ASP A 291 -6.50 3.62 2.92
CA ASP A 291 -5.96 4.99 2.81
C ASP A 291 -6.98 5.95 2.19
N HIS A 292 -7.74 5.47 1.21
CA HIS A 292 -8.86 6.19 0.62
C HIS A 292 -9.90 5.21 0.06
N SER A 293 -10.87 5.73 -0.69
CA SER A 293 -11.92 4.94 -1.34
C SER A 293 -11.97 5.32 -2.81
N HIS A 294 -12.59 4.49 -3.62
CA HIS A 294 -12.95 4.83 -5.00
C HIS A 294 -14.41 5.21 -5.13
N VAL A 295 -14.75 5.70 -6.32
CA VAL A 295 -16.13 6.06 -6.71
C VAL A 295 -16.96 4.86 -7.14
N LEU A 296 -16.69 3.68 -6.56
CA LEU A 296 -17.49 2.47 -6.75
C LEU A 296 -18.82 2.65 -6.02
N THR A 297 -19.90 2.28 -6.69
CA THR A 297 -21.25 2.32 -6.14
C THR A 297 -21.94 0.98 -6.37
N LEU A 298 -22.73 0.57 -5.37
CA LEU A 298 -23.61 -0.59 -5.44
C LEU A 298 -25.04 -0.08 -5.62
N GLY A 299 -25.62 -0.30 -6.79
CA GLY A 299 -26.96 0.12 -7.17
C GLY A 299 -27.88 -1.06 -7.50
N GLY A 300 -28.92 -0.79 -8.27
CA GLY A 300 -29.85 -1.81 -8.76
C GLY A 300 -30.82 -2.32 -7.70
N LEU A 301 -31.87 -1.54 -7.44
CA LEU A 301 -32.86 -1.82 -6.38
C LEU A 301 -33.82 -2.98 -6.71
N ALA A 302 -33.84 -3.47 -7.95
CA ALA A 302 -34.69 -4.60 -8.34
C ALA A 302 -33.90 -5.92 -8.43
N THR A 303 -32.65 -5.94 -7.98
CA THR A 303 -31.87 -7.18 -7.83
C THR A 303 -32.34 -7.99 -6.61
N HIS A 304 -32.59 -9.29 -6.80
CA HIS A 304 -32.95 -10.18 -5.69
C HIS A 304 -31.70 -10.64 -4.91
N ARG A 305 -31.87 -10.96 -3.62
CA ARG A 305 -30.81 -11.56 -2.82
C ARG A 305 -30.29 -12.84 -3.48
N GLY A 306 -28.96 -12.94 -3.62
CA GLY A 306 -28.30 -14.04 -4.32
C GLY A 306 -27.97 -13.76 -5.79
N ASN A 307 -28.33 -12.59 -6.32
CA ASN A 307 -27.84 -12.14 -7.63
C ASN A 307 -26.31 -12.02 -7.63
N PRO A 308 -25.59 -12.46 -8.69
CA PRO A 308 -24.16 -12.23 -8.79
C PRO A 308 -23.82 -10.75 -8.72
N ILE A 309 -22.80 -10.37 -7.94
CA ILE A 309 -22.42 -8.97 -7.73
C ILE A 309 -21.98 -8.26 -9.03
N PHE A 310 -21.45 -9.02 -9.99
CA PHE A 310 -21.09 -8.54 -11.33
C PHE A 310 -22.24 -8.59 -12.34
N GLY A 311 -23.42 -9.03 -11.90
CA GLY A 311 -24.61 -9.17 -12.72
C GLY A 311 -25.32 -7.85 -13.00
N SER A 312 -26.16 -7.88 -14.02
CA SER A 312 -27.10 -6.79 -14.33
C SER A 312 -28.28 -6.77 -13.35
N ASP A 313 -28.92 -5.60 -13.25
CA ASP A 313 -30.24 -5.51 -12.63
C ASP A 313 -31.27 -6.36 -13.41
N SER A 314 -32.26 -6.90 -12.70
CA SER A 314 -33.36 -7.68 -13.30
C SER A 314 -34.32 -6.81 -14.12
N LYS A 315 -34.30 -5.49 -13.90
CA LYS A 315 -35.05 -4.50 -14.67
C LYS A 315 -34.12 -3.65 -15.51
N LEU A 316 -34.61 -3.28 -16.69
CA LEU A 316 -33.97 -2.29 -17.55
C LEU A 316 -34.15 -0.89 -16.95
N SER A 317 -33.26 0.02 -17.32
CA SER A 317 -33.39 1.44 -17.02
C SER A 317 -34.69 1.98 -17.61
N ASP A 318 -35.44 2.75 -16.81
CA ASP A 318 -36.70 3.38 -17.19
C ASP A 318 -36.53 4.63 -18.05
N ILE A 319 -35.29 5.11 -18.19
CA ILE A 319 -34.94 6.30 -18.99
C ILE A 319 -34.56 5.93 -20.42
N ASP A 320 -33.68 4.93 -20.60
CA ASP A 320 -33.13 4.56 -21.91
C ASP A 320 -33.43 3.12 -22.34
N GLY A 321 -34.13 2.35 -21.50
CA GLY A 321 -34.49 0.96 -21.80
C GLY A 321 -33.31 0.00 -21.86
N GLN A 322 -32.12 0.39 -21.38
CA GLN A 322 -30.91 -0.42 -21.44
C GLN A 322 -30.66 -1.17 -20.12
N PRO A 323 -30.00 -2.34 -20.16
CA PRO A 323 -29.53 -3.00 -18.94
C PRO A 323 -28.41 -2.17 -18.29
N TYR A 324 -28.33 -2.24 -16.97
CA TYR A 324 -27.25 -1.64 -16.18
C TYR A 324 -26.78 -2.62 -15.11
N THR A 325 -25.52 -2.51 -14.72
CA THR A 325 -24.87 -3.41 -13.77
C THR A 325 -25.14 -3.01 -12.32
N THR A 326 -25.09 -4.01 -11.43
CA THR A 326 -25.19 -3.82 -9.98
C THR A 326 -24.06 -2.93 -9.44
N LEU A 327 -22.84 -3.10 -9.96
CA LEU A 327 -21.69 -2.26 -9.67
C LEU A 327 -21.50 -1.20 -10.76
N LEU A 328 -21.28 0.04 -10.36
CA LEU A 328 -21.02 1.17 -11.25
C LEU A 328 -19.89 2.04 -10.69
N TYR A 329 -19.13 2.68 -11.58
CA TYR A 329 -18.19 3.72 -11.22
C TYR A 329 -18.68 5.07 -11.71
N SER A 330 -18.53 6.11 -10.88
CA SER A 330 -18.94 7.47 -11.27
C SER A 330 -18.03 8.08 -12.33
N ASN A 331 -16.76 7.67 -12.40
CA ASN A 331 -15.78 8.10 -13.38
C ASN A 331 -14.77 6.97 -13.70
N GLY A 332 -13.96 7.18 -14.74
CA GLY A 332 -12.91 6.26 -15.18
C GLY A 332 -13.12 5.72 -16.59
N PRO A 333 -12.27 4.75 -17.02
CA PRO A 333 -12.22 4.28 -18.40
C PRO A 333 -13.39 3.37 -18.81
N GLY A 334 -14.25 2.96 -17.88
CA GLY A 334 -15.43 2.13 -18.18
C GLY A 334 -16.52 2.85 -18.97
N TYR A 335 -16.36 4.15 -19.21
CA TYR A 335 -17.31 4.98 -19.93
C TYR A 335 -17.14 4.90 -21.46
N THR A 336 -18.23 4.67 -22.18
CA THR A 336 -18.18 4.39 -23.64
C THR A 336 -18.91 5.41 -24.54
N GLN A 337 -19.73 6.32 -24.01
CA GLN A 337 -20.53 7.29 -24.79
C GLN A 337 -20.72 8.63 -24.04
N PRO A 338 -20.32 9.80 -24.59
CA PRO A 338 -20.47 11.11 -23.92
C PRO A 338 -21.93 11.46 -23.60
N ARG A 339 -22.19 11.81 -22.33
CA ARG A 339 -23.36 12.48 -21.78
C ARG A 339 -22.94 13.93 -21.71
N ASN A 340 -23.82 14.83 -22.14
CA ASN A 340 -23.61 16.26 -21.93
C ASN A 340 -23.42 16.49 -20.43
N ILE A 341 -22.20 16.87 -20.02
CA ILE A 341 -21.97 17.40 -18.68
C ILE A 341 -22.90 18.61 -18.57
N LEU A 342 -23.86 18.56 -17.66
CA LEU A 342 -24.68 19.72 -17.32
C LEU A 342 -23.72 20.76 -16.73
N ARG A 343 -23.18 21.64 -17.59
CA ARG A 343 -22.35 22.79 -17.20
C ARG A 343 -23.14 23.80 -16.35
N GLU A 344 -24.45 23.61 -16.23
CA GLU A 344 -25.36 24.37 -15.38
C GLU A 344 -25.96 23.49 -14.27
N ALA A 345 -25.13 22.86 -13.45
CA ALA A 345 -25.55 22.49 -12.09
C ALA A 345 -25.60 23.76 -11.24
N GLY A 346 -26.52 24.66 -11.59
CA GLY A 346 -26.55 26.03 -11.08
C GLY A 346 -27.95 26.60 -11.11
N LYS A 347 -28.88 25.95 -10.38
CA LYS A 347 -30.01 26.55 -9.63
C LYS A 347 -31.05 25.50 -9.17
N ASP A 348 -31.16 24.37 -9.85
CA ASP A 348 -32.24 23.39 -9.58
C ASP A 348 -31.83 22.13 -8.80
N SER A 349 -30.55 21.98 -8.41
CA SER A 349 -30.05 20.84 -7.63
C SER A 349 -30.07 21.05 -6.11
N ILE A 350 -30.54 22.20 -5.62
CA ILE A 350 -30.71 22.43 -4.19
C ILE A 350 -32.14 22.03 -3.83
N GLN A 351 -32.33 20.80 -3.33
CA GLN A 351 -33.47 20.53 -2.46
C GLN A 351 -33.42 21.55 -1.32
N LYS A 352 -34.41 22.44 -1.27
CA LYS A 352 -34.63 23.34 -0.12
C LYS A 352 -34.74 22.46 1.12
N ARG A 353 -33.74 22.53 1.99
CA ARG A 353 -33.87 22.04 3.37
C ARG A 353 -34.66 23.08 4.14
N ASP A 354 -35.80 22.67 4.66
CA ASP A 354 -36.42 23.34 5.80
C ASP A 354 -35.44 23.26 6.97
N ALA A 355 -35.13 24.43 7.53
CA ALA A 355 -34.16 24.60 8.59
C ALA A 355 -34.88 24.66 9.93
N GLU A 356 -34.55 23.75 10.86
CA GLU A 356 -34.61 24.01 12.31
C GLU A 356 -33.40 23.40 13.01
N ASN A 357 -32.59 24.30 13.59
CA ASN A 357 -31.67 24.29 14.76
C ASN A 357 -31.30 22.94 15.43
N GLU A 358 -30.08 22.72 15.96
CA GLU A 358 -29.38 23.54 16.96
C GLU A 358 -27.88 23.10 17.13
N ILE A 359 -27.04 23.99 17.66
CA ILE A 359 -25.57 23.88 17.85
C ILE A 359 -25.23 23.51 19.32
N SER A 360 -24.18 22.71 19.57
CA SER A 360 -23.05 23.02 20.50
C SER A 360 -22.20 21.79 20.91
N PRO A 361 -20.86 21.93 21.16
CA PRO A 361 -19.90 20.83 21.27
C PRO A 361 -19.41 20.53 22.71
N SER A 362 -18.79 19.37 22.92
CA SER A 362 -17.82 19.18 24.02
C SER A 362 -16.75 18.11 23.74
N ARG A 363 -15.49 18.49 23.98
CA ARG A 363 -14.24 17.72 23.92
C ARG A 363 -14.19 16.54 24.92
N LYS A 364 -13.33 15.54 24.63
CA LYS A 364 -12.16 15.22 25.48
C LYS A 364 -11.13 14.33 24.76
N ASP A 365 -9.88 14.75 24.91
CA ASP A 365 -8.64 14.00 24.67
C ASP A 365 -8.55 12.78 25.60
N GLU A 366 -8.15 11.63 25.08
CA GLU A 366 -7.44 10.61 25.85
C GLU A 366 -6.21 10.15 25.07
N ARG A 367 -5.03 10.44 25.64
CA ARG A 367 -3.75 9.90 25.19
C ARG A 367 -3.61 8.48 25.72
N LEU A 368 -3.62 7.49 24.84
CA LEU A 368 -3.18 6.14 25.17
C LEU A 368 -1.66 6.02 24.96
N ARG A 369 -0.96 5.66 26.04
CA ARG A 369 0.43 5.19 26.00
C ARG A 369 0.39 3.70 25.65
N TYR A 370 1.03 3.31 24.55
CA TYR A 370 1.25 1.89 24.25
C TYR A 370 2.62 1.45 24.77
N SER A 371 2.61 0.51 25.70
CA SER A 371 3.76 -0.32 26.07
C SER A 371 3.48 -1.75 25.63
N GLY A 372 4.43 -2.39 24.95
CA GLY A 372 4.57 -3.86 24.93
C GLY A 372 3.99 -4.66 23.75
N TYR A 373 3.08 -4.14 22.93
CA TYR A 373 2.42 -4.97 21.91
C TYR A 373 3.25 -5.19 20.63
N SER A 374 3.06 -6.33 19.98
CA SER A 374 3.38 -6.51 18.56
C SER A 374 2.19 -6.03 17.73
N VAL A 375 2.42 -5.26 16.67
CA VAL A 375 1.34 -4.68 15.84
C VAL A 375 1.44 -5.25 14.43
N VAL A 376 0.36 -5.86 13.96
CA VAL A 376 0.17 -6.17 12.55
C VAL A 376 -0.84 -5.16 12.01
N GLN A 377 -0.37 -4.21 11.20
CA GLN A 377 -1.26 -3.40 10.39
C GLN A 377 -1.46 -4.12 9.06
N LEU A 378 -2.55 -4.87 8.99
CA LEU A 378 -3.00 -5.57 7.80
C LEU A 378 -4.00 -4.67 7.10
N GLY A 379 -3.57 -3.96 6.07
CA GLY A 379 -4.52 -3.27 5.22
C GLY A 379 -4.39 -1.77 5.25
N VAL A 380 -3.80 -1.29 4.18
CA VAL A 380 -4.10 0.00 3.59
C VAL A 380 -4.49 -0.34 2.14
N TYR A 381 -5.73 -0.03 1.78
CA TYR A 381 -6.30 -0.23 0.45
C TYR A 381 -6.64 1.13 -0.10
N GLY A 382 -5.99 1.47 -1.21
CA GLY A 382 -6.31 2.66 -1.97
C GLY A 382 -7.63 2.42 -2.65
#